data_AF-A0AAD4HLK7-F1
#
_entry.id   AF-A0AAD4HLK7-F1
#
_cell.length_a   1.000
_cell.length_b   1.000
_cell.length_c   1.000
_cell.angle_alpha   90.00
_cell.angle_beta   90.00
_cell.angle_gamma   90.00
#
_symmetry.space_group_name_H-M   'P 1'
#
loop_
_entity.id
_entity.type
_entity.pdbx_description
1 polymer ?
#
loop_
_entity_poly.entity_id
_entity_poly.type
_entity_poly.pdbx_seq_one_letter_code
_entity_poly.pdbx_strand_id
1 'polypeptide(L)'
;KNHQLCINDRIQFGEVQFYFQMNFDGIVKTLALISLYSTPDYELLLESYNTLYSCTHQGNESLMVVEVFTIQAVIAMFPHKLPDNPELCFFLVEKPGLDVAQFAGHVDEDDEDRDGDRDEDEL
;
A
#
# COMPACT_ATOMS: atom_id res chain seq x y z
N LYS A 1 3.44 5.62 -6.34
CA LYS A 1 2.82 4.91 -5.17
C LYS A 1 3.33 3.47 -5.18
N ASN A 2 3.70 2.92 -4.02
CA ASN A 2 4.25 1.56 -3.90
C ASN A 2 3.15 0.51 -3.74
N HIS A 3 3.31 -0.62 -4.43
CA HIS A 3 2.31 -1.67 -4.47
C HIS A 3 2.96 -3.05 -4.34
N GLN A 4 2.20 -3.96 -3.74
CA GLN A 4 2.44 -5.39 -3.81
C GLN A 4 1.73 -5.96 -5.04
N LEU A 5 2.42 -6.84 -5.76
CA LEU A 5 1.97 -7.47 -6.98
C LEU A 5 2.07 -8.98 -6.90
N CYS A 6 1.14 -9.69 -7.55
CA CYS A 6 1.29 -11.11 -7.84
C CYS A 6 1.54 -11.30 -9.34
N ILE A 7 2.76 -11.72 -9.70
CA ILE A 7 3.18 -11.93 -11.08
C ILE A 7 3.75 -13.35 -11.16
N ASN A 8 3.19 -14.20 -12.02
CA ASN A 8 3.56 -15.62 -12.15
C ASN A 8 3.56 -16.35 -10.79
N ASP A 9 2.50 -16.15 -10.00
CA ASP A 9 2.32 -16.70 -8.65
C ASP A 9 3.41 -16.31 -7.63
N ARG A 10 4.13 -15.22 -7.90
CA ARG A 10 5.15 -14.67 -7.00
C ARG A 10 4.78 -13.27 -6.54
N ILE A 11 4.94 -13.04 -5.23
CA ILE A 11 4.80 -11.72 -4.63
C ILE A 11 6.02 -10.87 -5.01
N GLN A 12 5.76 -9.69 -5.55
CA GLN A 12 6.77 -8.68 -5.90
C GLN A 12 6.33 -7.31 -5.43
N PHE A 13 7.28 -6.38 -5.32
CA PHE A 13 7.03 -5.01 -4.90
C PHE A 13 7.48 -4.04 -5.97
N GLY A 14 6.72 -2.96 -6.18
CA GLY A 14 7.05 -1.99 -7.21
C GLY A 14 6.39 -0.64 -7.01
N GLU A 15 7.02 0.40 -7.54
CA GLU A 15 6.45 1.72 -7.64
C GLU A 15 5.70 1.87 -8.96
N VAL A 16 4.38 2.10 -8.89
CA VAL A 16 3.59 2.47 -10.07
C VAL A 16 3.96 3.88 -10.49
N GLN A 17 4.40 4.01 -11.74
CA GLN A 17 4.76 5.25 -12.40
C GLN A 17 3.51 5.94 -12.96
N PHE A 18 2.69 5.20 -13.71
CA PHE A 18 1.39 5.66 -14.19
C PHE A 18 0.49 4.50 -14.63
N TYR A 19 -0.80 4.77 -14.71
CA TYR A 19 -1.83 3.88 -15.25
C TYR A 19 -2.24 4.33 -16.65
N PHE A 20 -2.59 3.39 -17.51
CA PHE A 20 -3.03 3.67 -18.87
C PHE A 20 -3.93 2.57 -19.41
N GLN A 21 -4.61 2.84 -20.52
CA GLN A 21 -5.42 1.85 -21.22
C GLN A 21 -4.85 1.59 -22.62
N MET A 22 -4.90 0.34 -23.05
CA MET A 22 -4.55 -0.06 -24.41
C MET A 22 -5.64 -0.96 -24.97
N ASN A 23 -5.90 -0.81 -26.27
CA ASN A 23 -6.80 -1.67 -27.01
C ASN A 23 -6.00 -2.81 -27.65
N PHE A 24 -6.36 -4.05 -27.33
CA PHE A 24 -5.84 -5.26 -27.95
C PHE A 24 -7.00 -5.95 -28.66
N ASP A 25 -7.07 -5.82 -29.99
CA ASP A 25 -8.08 -6.45 -30.85
C ASP A 25 -9.54 -6.24 -30.37
N GLY A 26 -9.86 -5.00 -29.99
CA GLY A 26 -11.19 -4.61 -29.52
C GLY A 26 -11.38 -4.78 -28.00
N ILE A 27 -10.44 -5.39 -27.29
CA ILE A 27 -10.47 -5.54 -25.84
C ILE A 27 -9.64 -4.43 -25.21
N VAL A 28 -10.30 -3.52 -24.48
CA VAL A 28 -9.60 -2.48 -23.70
C VAL A 28 -9.09 -3.11 -22.41
N LYS A 29 -7.76 -3.08 -22.22
CA LYS A 29 -7.10 -3.46 -20.97
C LYS A 29 -6.62 -2.24 -20.21
N THR A 30 -6.81 -2.26 -18.89
CA THR A 30 -6.21 -1.28 -17.98
C THR A 30 -4.89 -1.82 -17.47
N LEU A 31 -3.83 -1.06 -17.67
CA LEU A 31 -2.44 -1.42 -17.41
C LEU A 31 -1.78 -0.42 -16.46
N ALA A 32 -0.68 -0.84 -15.84
CA ALA A 32 0.20 0.01 -15.06
C ALA A 32 1.65 -0.18 -15.52
N LEU A 33 2.39 0.93 -15.64
CA LEU A 33 3.85 0.90 -15.75
C LEU A 33 4.43 0.95 -14.35
N ILE A 34 5.30 0.00 -14.01
CA ILE A 34 5.82 -0.20 -12.66
C ILE A 34 7.34 -0.33 -12.71
N SER A 35 8.03 0.35 -11.81
CA SER A 35 9.45 0.15 -11.49
C SER A 35 9.53 -0.87 -10.36
N LEU A 36 10.08 -2.05 -10.62
CA LEU A 36 10.16 -3.11 -9.61
C LEU A 36 11.30 -2.85 -8.63
N TYR A 37 11.09 -3.25 -7.39
CA TYR A 37 12.17 -3.42 -6.43
C TYR A 37 12.89 -4.75 -6.69
N SER A 38 14.14 -4.85 -6.26
CA SER A 38 14.86 -6.12 -6.27
C SER A 38 14.17 -7.19 -5.40
N THR A 39 14.59 -8.44 -5.55
CA THR A 39 14.32 -9.44 -4.51
C THR A 39 14.89 -9.00 -3.16
N PRO A 40 14.26 -9.38 -2.03
CA PRO A 40 14.76 -9.02 -0.72
C PRO A 40 16.13 -9.63 -0.46
N ASP A 41 16.95 -8.95 0.35
CA ASP A 41 18.18 -9.52 0.90
C ASP A 41 17.87 -10.82 1.65
N TYR A 42 18.41 -11.93 1.16
CA TYR A 42 18.07 -13.27 1.65
C TYR A 42 18.60 -13.52 3.05
N GLU A 43 19.80 -13.05 3.38
CA GLU A 43 20.42 -13.26 4.68
C GLU A 43 19.64 -12.48 5.74
N LEU A 44 19.32 -11.21 5.46
CA LEU A 44 18.55 -10.37 6.36
C LEU A 44 17.12 -10.88 6.56
N LEU A 45 16.48 -11.37 5.49
CA LEU A 45 15.16 -11.96 5.58
C LEU A 45 15.18 -13.22 6.46
N LEU A 46 16.21 -14.06 6.34
CA LEU A 46 16.37 -15.27 7.13
C LEU A 46 16.66 -14.95 8.60
N GLU A 47 17.61 -14.07 8.89
CA GLU A 47 17.99 -13.67 10.25
C GLU A 47 16.85 -12.97 11.00
N SER A 48 15.98 -12.26 10.27
CA SER A 48 14.78 -11.63 10.81
C SER A 48 13.56 -12.55 10.85
N TYR A 49 13.71 -13.86 10.61
CA TYR A 49 12.61 -14.83 10.59
C TYR A 49 11.46 -14.46 9.63
N ASN A 50 11.81 -14.05 8.40
CA ASN A 50 10.89 -13.58 7.37
C ASN A 50 10.11 -12.31 7.71
N THR A 51 10.67 -11.45 8.58
CA THR A 51 10.01 -10.21 8.99
C THR A 51 10.48 -9.01 8.17
N LEU A 52 11.79 -8.91 7.90
CA LEU A 52 12.39 -7.74 7.25
C LEU A 52 12.65 -7.99 5.78
N TYR A 53 11.76 -7.50 4.92
CA TYR A 53 11.96 -7.46 3.48
C TYR A 53 12.71 -6.20 3.10
N SER A 54 14.02 -6.28 2.89
CA SER A 54 14.85 -5.16 2.42
C SER A 54 15.21 -5.34 0.95
N CYS A 55 14.84 -4.38 0.11
CA CYS A 55 15.05 -4.39 -1.33
C CYS A 55 15.72 -3.11 -1.81
N THR A 56 16.39 -3.15 -2.96
CA THR A 56 16.91 -1.96 -3.64
C THR A 56 15.90 -1.48 -4.69
N HIS A 57 15.75 -0.16 -4.83
CA HIS A 57 14.97 0.42 -5.93
C HIS A 57 15.78 0.42 -7.23
N GLN A 58 15.28 -0.25 -8.27
CA GLN A 58 16.01 -0.45 -9.52
C GLN A 58 15.72 0.62 -10.59
N GLY A 59 14.79 1.54 -10.32
CA GLY A 59 14.44 2.63 -11.22
C GLY A 59 14.09 2.15 -12.63
N ASN A 60 14.58 2.87 -13.64
CA ASN A 60 14.20 2.64 -15.04
C ASN A 60 14.69 1.30 -15.61
N GLU A 61 15.65 0.65 -14.97
CA GLU A 61 16.19 -0.65 -15.42
C GLU A 61 15.20 -1.81 -15.19
N SER A 62 14.18 -1.57 -14.37
CA SER A 62 13.22 -2.58 -13.91
C SER A 62 11.77 -2.28 -14.33
N LEU A 63 11.60 -1.45 -15.37
CA LEU A 63 10.27 -1.06 -15.82
C LEU A 63 9.53 -2.24 -16.45
N MET A 64 8.31 -2.48 -15.95
CA MET A 64 7.43 -3.54 -16.41
C MET A 64 6.01 -3.02 -16.59
N VAL A 65 5.36 -3.45 -17.66
CA VAL A 65 3.92 -3.24 -17.85
C VAL A 65 3.17 -4.45 -17.31
N VAL A 66 2.20 -4.21 -16.43
CA VAL A 66 1.34 -5.23 -15.85
C VAL A 66 -0.14 -4.87 -16.02
N GLU A 67 -1.01 -5.88 -16.02
CA GLU A 67 -2.45 -5.64 -15.89
C GLU A 67 -2.78 -5.22 -14.46
N VAL A 68 -3.68 -4.26 -14.27
CA VAL A 68 -3.99 -3.72 -12.93
C VAL A 68 -4.48 -4.79 -11.95
N PHE A 69 -5.03 -5.90 -12.44
CA PHE A 69 -5.48 -7.02 -11.60
C PHE A 69 -4.34 -7.77 -10.89
N THR A 70 -3.08 -7.59 -11.32
CA THR A 70 -1.94 -8.17 -10.59
C THR A 70 -1.61 -7.39 -9.31
N ILE A 71 -2.11 -6.15 -9.16
CA ILE A 71 -1.87 -5.31 -7.99
C ILE A 71 -2.77 -5.76 -6.85
N GLN A 72 -2.18 -6.24 -5.76
CA GLN A 72 -2.91 -6.81 -4.62
C GLN A 72 -3.16 -5.80 -3.50
N ALA A 73 -2.19 -4.94 -3.22
CA ALA A 73 -2.27 -4.01 -2.11
C ALA A 73 -1.39 -2.78 -2.33
N VAL A 74 -1.75 -1.68 -1.68
CA VAL A 74 -0.85 -0.53 -1.48
C VAL A 74 0.03 -0.83 -0.28
N ILE A 75 1.33 -0.59 -0.42
CA ILE A 75 2.34 -0.78 0.62
C ILE A 75 3.14 0.51 0.80
N ALA A 76 3.92 0.59 1.87
CA ALA A 76 5.01 1.55 1.95
C ALA A 76 6.36 0.85 1.82
N MET A 77 7.30 1.54 1.18
CA MET A 77 8.71 1.15 1.08
C MET A 77 9.51 2.28 1.69
N PHE A 78 10.05 2.07 2.89
CA PHE A 78 10.75 3.10 3.65
C PHE A 78 12.27 2.98 3.46
N PRO A 79 12.97 4.09 3.17
CA PRO A 79 14.42 4.05 2.99
C PRO A 79 15.13 3.69 4.29
N HIS A 80 16.13 2.81 4.21
CA HIS A 80 17.09 2.56 5.28
C HIS A 80 18.50 2.35 4.70
N LYS A 81 19.50 2.28 5.58
CA LYS A 81 20.88 1.94 5.21
C LYS A 81 21.29 0.67 5.93
N LEU A 82 21.85 -0.28 5.18
CA LEU A 82 22.49 -1.45 5.78
C LEU A 82 23.98 -1.11 6.03
N PRO A 83 24.57 -1.58 7.15
CA PRO A 83 25.97 -1.29 7.47
C PRO A 83 26.95 -1.69 6.36
N ASP A 84 26.69 -2.81 5.69
CA ASP A 84 27.57 -3.41 4.69
C ASP A 84 27.13 -3.17 3.24
N ASN A 85 26.09 -2.37 3.02
CA ASN A 85 25.61 -2.00 1.69
C ASN A 85 25.72 -0.49 1.47
N PRO A 86 26.55 -0.01 0.51
CA PRO A 86 26.64 1.41 0.20
C PRO A 86 25.38 1.97 -0.49
N GLU A 87 24.53 1.11 -1.05
CA GLU A 87 23.31 1.51 -1.74
C GLU A 87 22.15 1.74 -0.77
N LEU A 88 21.26 2.67 -1.12
CA LEU A 88 20.05 2.93 -0.35
C LEU A 88 19.05 1.78 -0.54
N CYS A 89 18.78 1.06 0.53
CA CYS A 89 17.79 0.00 0.54
C CYS A 89 16.45 0.53 1.08
N PHE A 90 15.39 -0.23 0.85
CA PHE A 90 14.04 0.09 1.27
C PHE A 90 13.40 -1.13 1.90
N PHE A 91 12.77 -0.96 3.05
CA PHE A 91 12.04 -2.04 3.69
C PHE A 91 10.54 -1.90 3.54
N LEU A 92 9.88 -3.04 3.40
CA LEU A 92 8.42 -3.15 3.32
C LEU A 92 7.76 -2.80 4.65
N VAL A 93 6.72 -1.98 4.57
CA VAL A 93 5.73 -1.80 5.63
C VAL A 93 4.35 -2.08 5.03
N GLU A 94 3.70 -3.13 5.53
CA GLU A 94 2.35 -3.47 5.13
C GLU A 94 1.32 -2.51 5.74
N LYS A 95 0.30 -2.15 4.96
CA LYS A 95 -0.88 -1.38 5.41
C LYS A 95 -0.52 -0.13 6.26
N PRO A 96 0.36 0.76 5.76
CA PRO A 96 0.75 1.95 6.50
C PRO A 96 -0.48 2.79 6.85
N GLY A 97 -0.69 3.04 8.16
CA GLY A 97 -1.79 3.86 8.67
C GLY A 97 -3.11 3.13 8.95
N LEU A 98 -3.22 1.82 8.70
CA LEU A 98 -4.42 1.05 9.08
C LEU A 98 -4.61 1.02 10.60
N ASP A 99 -3.52 0.84 11.36
CA ASP A 99 -3.57 0.84 12.82
C ASP A 99 -4.05 2.19 13.37
N VAL A 100 -3.67 3.30 12.74
CA VAL A 100 -4.09 4.66 13.14
C VAL A 100 -5.59 4.88 12.90
N ALA A 101 -6.13 4.33 11.80
CA ALA A 101 -7.57 4.40 11.52
C ALA A 101 -8.41 3.61 12.54
N GLN A 102 -7.88 2.53 13.12
CA GLN A 102 -8.58 1.76 14.15
C GLN A 102 -8.69 2.53 15.48
N PHE A 103 -7.71 3.38 15.82
CA PHE A 103 -7.74 4.17 17.06
C PHE A 103 -8.53 5.47 16.96
N ALA A 104 -8.88 5.94 15.75
CA ALA A 104 -9.70 7.13 15.54
C ALA A 104 -11.22 6.86 15.67
N GLY A 105 -11.60 5.89 16.51
CA GLY A 105 -12.99 5.45 16.70
C GLY A 105 -13.91 6.56 17.22
N HIS A 106 -15.09 6.66 16.59
CA HIS A 106 -16.33 7.39 16.90
C HIS A 106 -16.22 8.63 17.81
N VAL A 107 -16.47 9.81 17.21
CA VAL A 107 -17.03 10.93 17.96
C VAL A 107 -18.52 10.63 18.09
N ASP A 108 -18.99 10.30 19.29
CA ASP A 108 -20.42 10.23 19.56
C ASP A 108 -20.97 11.67 19.43
N GLU A 109 -21.79 11.92 18.41
CA GLU A 109 -22.66 13.10 18.37
C GLU A 109 -23.83 12.82 19.32
N ASP A 110 -23.69 13.20 20.58
CA ASP A 110 -24.80 13.26 21.56
C ASP A 110 -25.76 14.40 21.15
N ASP A 111 -26.62 14.13 20.17
CA ASP A 111 -27.75 14.95 19.76
C ASP A 111 -28.99 14.64 20.64
N GLU A 112 -29.01 14.98 21.94
CA GLU A 112 -30.26 14.95 22.73
C GLU A 112 -30.33 16.03 23.82
N ASP A 113 -30.62 17.29 23.44
CA ASP A 113 -31.36 18.23 24.30
C ASP A 113 -32.78 18.39 23.73
N ARG A 114 -33.65 17.42 24.06
CA ARG A 114 -35.08 17.44 23.72
C ARG A 114 -35.92 17.42 25.00
N ASP A 115 -35.77 18.43 25.85
CA ASP A 115 -36.68 18.64 26.96
C ASP A 115 -37.97 19.30 26.46
N GLY A 116 -38.99 18.46 26.27
CA GLY A 116 -40.37 18.87 26.12
C GLY A 116 -41.06 18.92 27.48
N ASP A 117 -41.40 20.12 27.95
CA ASP A 117 -42.41 20.31 29.00
C ASP A 117 -43.74 20.74 28.36
N ARG A 118 -44.70 19.79 28.40
CA ARG A 118 -46.16 19.92 28.35
C ARG A 118 -46.65 19.72 29.79
N ASP A 119 -47.66 20.35 30.37
CA ASP A 119 -48.75 21.26 30.01
C ASP A 119 -49.15 21.95 31.34
N GLU A 120 -49.63 23.20 31.35
CA GLU A 120 -50.66 23.63 32.33
C GLU A 120 -51.65 24.59 31.63
N ASP A 121 -52.82 24.04 31.28
CA ASP A 121 -54.07 24.79 31.10
C ASP A 121 -54.53 25.29 32.49
N GLU A 122 -54.88 26.58 32.63
CA GLU A 122 -56.21 27.02 33.09
C GLU A 122 -56.33 28.57 33.22
N LEU A 123 -57.42 29.06 32.61
CA LEU A 123 -58.15 30.35 32.73
C LEU A 123 -57.67 31.60 31.97
#